data_AF-A0A1Q7SWE6-F1
#
_entry.id   AF-A0A1Q7SWE6-F1
#
_cell.length_a   1.000
_cell.length_b   1.000
_cell.length_c   1.000
_cell.angle_alpha   90.00
_cell.angle_beta   90.00
_cell.angle_gamma   90.00
#
_symmetry.space_group_name_H-M   'P 1'
#
loop_
_entity.id
_entity.type
_entity.pdbx_description
1 polymer ?
#
loop_
_entity_poly.entity_id
_entity_poly.type
_entity_poly.pdbx_seq_one_letter_code
_entity_poly.pdbx_strand_id
1 'polypeptide(L)'
;MHAVIDLSHHNQNLDFWSIQVGGEILGIINKAAQGVGYVDPTQQSNKANALASGRLRAPIILRTASNGIQQGSPLPFFRAQCAL
;
A
#
# COMPACT_ATOMS: atom_id res chain seq x y z
N MET A 1 13.42 -4.85 17.88
CA MET A 1 12.86 -3.50 17.61
C MET A 1 11.61 -3.70 16.76
N HIS A 2 10.65 -2.77 16.77
CA HIS A 2 9.44 -2.90 15.93
C HIS A 2 9.39 -1.79 14.88
N ALA A 3 9.12 -2.14 13.63
CA ALA A 3 9.16 -1.24 12.49
C ALA A 3 7.85 -1.27 11.69
N VAL A 4 7.57 -0.16 10.99
CA VAL A 4 6.56 -0.06 9.94
C VAL A 4 7.29 0.30 8.66
N ILE A 5 7.00 -0.38 7.57
CA ILE A 5 7.65 -0.16 6.27
C ILE A 5 6.66 0.43 5.27
N ASP A 6 7.15 1.27 4.37
CA ASP A 6 6.41 1.72 3.20
C ASP A 6 6.86 0.96 1.94
N LEU A 7 5.90 0.55 1.11
CA LEU A 7 6.15 -0.22 -0.10
C LEU A 7 5.41 0.37 -1.31
N SER A 8 6.02 0.23 -2.49
CA SER A 8 5.47 0.63 -3.78
C SER A 8 5.88 -0.35 -4.88
N HIS A 9 5.47 -0.08 -6.13
CA HIS A 9 5.95 -0.81 -7.31
C HIS A 9 7.48 -0.79 -7.51
N HIS A 10 8.23 0.06 -6.80
CA HIS A 10 9.69 0.01 -6.79
C HIS A 10 10.24 -1.16 -5.95
N ASN A 11 9.41 -1.78 -5.10
CA ASN A 11 9.78 -2.88 -4.21
C ASN A 11 9.18 -4.19 -4.72
N GLN A 12 9.79 -4.76 -5.76
CA GLN A 12 9.31 -6.00 -6.39
C GLN A 12 9.99 -7.24 -5.80
N ASN A 13 9.36 -8.40 -5.98
CA ASN A 13 9.89 -9.72 -5.60
C ASN A 13 10.24 -9.86 -4.10
N LEU A 14 9.44 -9.23 -3.24
CA LEU A 14 9.63 -9.30 -1.79
C LEU A 14 9.25 -10.68 -1.25
N ASP A 15 10.09 -11.22 -0.39
CA ASP A 15 9.78 -12.39 0.40
C ASP A 15 9.02 -12.00 1.67
N PHE A 16 7.69 -11.99 1.55
CA PHE A 16 6.80 -11.69 2.68
C PHE A 16 6.85 -12.75 3.78
N TRP A 17 7.32 -13.96 3.50
CA TRP A 17 7.52 -15.00 4.51
C TRP A 17 8.73 -14.66 5.38
N SER A 18 9.86 -14.29 4.77
CA SER A 18 11.03 -13.82 5.54
C SER A 18 10.72 -12.55 6.34
N ILE A 19 9.93 -11.62 5.77
CA ILE A 19 9.42 -10.44 6.49
C ILE A 19 8.53 -10.83 7.67
N GLN A 20 7.77 -11.93 7.56
CA GLN A 20 6.94 -12.46 8.64
C GLN A 20 7.76 -13.09 9.76
N VAL A 21 8.62 -14.06 9.41
CA VAL A 21 9.40 -14.85 10.36
C VAL A 21 10.43 -14.00 11.12
N GLY A 22 10.95 -12.93 10.50
CA GLY A 22 11.83 -11.99 11.18
C GLY A 22 11.17 -11.21 12.34
N GLY A 23 9.83 -11.20 12.45
CA GLY A 23 9.10 -10.70 13.62
C GLY A 23 9.12 -9.18 13.84
N GLU A 24 9.98 -8.43 13.17
CA GLU A 24 10.21 -7.01 13.50
C GLU A 24 9.23 -6.03 12.82
N ILE A 25 8.46 -6.45 11.80
CA ILE A 25 7.60 -5.53 11.04
C ILE A 25 6.15 -5.57 11.53
N LEU A 26 5.66 -4.53 12.21
CA LEU A 26 4.28 -4.50 12.72
C LEU A 26 3.22 -4.22 11.65
N GLY A 27 3.60 -3.54 10.57
CA GLY A 27 2.65 -3.15 9.54
C GLY A 27 3.30 -2.65 8.26
N ILE A 28 2.46 -2.57 7.23
CA ILE A 28 2.86 -2.18 5.89
C ILE A 28 2.00 -1.02 5.42
N ILE A 29 2.65 0.08 5.07
CA ILE A 29 2.04 1.22 4.41
C ILE A 29 2.26 1.05 2.91
N ASN A 30 1.21 0.94 2.11
CA ASN A 30 1.35 0.58 0.70
C ASN A 30 0.89 1.71 -0.22
N LYS A 31 1.74 2.10 -1.18
CA LYS A 31 1.34 2.99 -2.26
C LYS A 31 0.18 2.35 -3.02
N ALA A 32 -0.90 3.13 -3.16
CA ALA A 32 -2.10 2.74 -3.88
C ALA A 32 -2.22 3.50 -5.20
N ALA A 33 -1.85 4.78 -5.21
CA ALA A 33 -1.98 5.64 -6.37
C ALA A 33 -0.97 6.79 -6.38
N GLN A 34 -0.81 7.42 -7.54
CA GLN A 34 -0.07 8.67 -7.71
C GLN A 34 -0.86 9.63 -8.61
N GLY A 35 -1.13 10.84 -8.10
CA GLY A 35 -1.98 11.79 -8.84
C GLY A 35 -3.38 11.21 -9.10
N VAL A 36 -3.97 11.55 -10.25
CA VAL A 36 -5.33 11.12 -10.64
C VAL A 36 -5.37 9.99 -11.68
N GLY A 37 -4.22 9.63 -12.26
CA GLY A 37 -4.15 8.74 -13.43
C GLY A 37 -3.30 7.48 -13.23
N TYR A 38 -2.64 7.31 -12.09
CA TYR A 38 -1.77 6.17 -11.83
C TYR A 38 -2.23 5.38 -10.61
N VAL A 39 -2.51 4.09 -10.82
CA VAL A 39 -2.74 3.10 -9.78
C VAL A 39 -1.46 2.27 -9.64
N ASP A 40 -0.98 2.09 -8.42
CA ASP A 40 0.21 1.27 -8.18
C ASP A 40 -0.11 -0.21 -8.47
N PRO A 41 0.60 -0.86 -9.40
CA PRO A 41 0.30 -2.24 -9.81
C PRO A 41 0.52 -3.26 -8.68
N THR A 42 1.31 -2.91 -7.65
CA THR A 42 1.57 -3.78 -6.49
C THR A 42 0.55 -3.61 -5.37
N GLN A 43 -0.42 -2.70 -5.52
CA GLN A 43 -1.42 -2.43 -4.47
C GLN A 43 -2.19 -3.69 -4.09
N GLN A 44 -2.63 -4.49 -5.06
CA GLN A 44 -3.48 -5.65 -4.78
C GLN A 44 -2.68 -6.83 -4.21
N SER A 45 -1.50 -7.13 -4.78
CA SER A 45 -0.64 -8.20 -4.28
C SER A 45 -0.16 -7.93 -2.85
N ASN A 46 0.26 -6.69 -2.57
CA ASN A 46 0.70 -6.33 -1.22
C ASN A 46 -0.47 -6.27 -0.23
N LYS A 47 -1.72 -6.04 -0.70
CA LYS A 47 -2.94 -6.22 0.12
C LYS A 47 -3.05 -7.65 0.59
N ALA A 48 -3.04 -8.59 -0.36
CA ALA A 48 -3.21 -10.01 -0.09
C ALA A 48 -2.10 -10.52 0.84
N ASN A 49 -0.85 -10.15 0.59
CA ASN A 49 0.28 -10.60 1.40
C ASN A 49 0.23 -10.06 2.84
N ALA A 50 -0.15 -8.78 3.03
CA ALA A 50 -0.29 -8.22 4.38
C ALA A 50 -1.42 -8.89 5.17
N LEU A 51 -2.56 -9.16 4.53
CA LEU A 51 -3.69 -9.86 5.17
C LEU A 51 -3.34 -11.31 5.53
N ALA A 52 -2.70 -12.05 4.61
CA ALA A 52 -2.26 -13.42 4.87
C ALA A 52 -1.23 -13.49 6.02
N SER A 53 -0.48 -12.42 6.25
CA SER A 53 0.52 -12.31 7.32
C SER A 53 -0.04 -11.91 8.70
N GLY A 54 -1.34 -11.60 8.80
CA GLY A 54 -1.94 -11.09 10.03
C GLY A 54 -1.42 -9.71 10.47
N ARG A 55 -0.79 -8.93 9.57
CA ARG A 55 -0.21 -7.62 9.87
C ARG A 55 -1.17 -6.46 9.57
N LEU A 56 -1.01 -5.35 10.27
CA LEU A 56 -1.75 -4.11 10.01
C LEU A 56 -1.35 -3.51 8.67
N ARG A 57 -2.32 -3.01 7.89
CA ARG A 57 -2.06 -2.37 6.59
C ARG A 57 -2.78 -1.04 6.47
N ALA A 58 -2.09 -0.03 5.95
CA ALA A 58 -2.69 1.23 5.55
C ALA A 58 -2.32 1.57 4.09
N PRO A 59 -3.28 1.89 3.20
CA PRO A 59 -2.97 2.41 1.87
C PRO A 59 -2.56 3.88 1.94
N ILE A 60 -1.62 4.31 1.09
CA ILE A 60 -1.23 5.73 0.91
C ILE A 60 -1.34 6.20 -0.55
N ILE A 61 -1.63 7.48 -0.71
CA ILE A 61 -1.70 8.17 -2.01
C ILE A 61 -0.51 9.12 -2.09
N LEU A 62 0.34 8.96 -3.12
CA LEU A 62 1.42 9.91 -3.38
C LEU A 62 0.89 11.10 -4.17
N ARG A 63 0.89 12.27 -3.54
CA ARG A 63 0.31 13.49 -4.13
C ARG A 63 1.23 14.07 -5.20
N THR A 64 0.66 14.55 -6.30
CA THR A 64 1.37 15.35 -7.32
C THR A 64 0.86 16.79 -7.29
N ALA A 65 1.76 17.75 -7.53
CA ALA A 65 1.55 19.18 -7.29
C ALA A 65 0.34 19.81 -8.01
N SER A 66 -0.22 19.17 -9.03
CA SER A 66 -1.26 19.77 -9.88
C SER A 66 -2.71 19.55 -9.44
N ASN A 67 -3.04 18.58 -8.57
CA ASN A 67 -4.46 18.20 -8.30
C ASN A 67 -4.76 17.79 -6.85
N GLY A 68 -4.19 18.51 -5.86
CA GLY A 68 -4.21 18.10 -4.46
C GLY A 68 -5.59 17.76 -3.85
N ILE A 69 -6.68 18.45 -4.23
CA ILE A 69 -8.04 18.20 -3.69
C ILE A 69 -8.68 16.94 -4.31
N GLN A 70 -8.49 16.71 -5.62
CA GLN A 70 -9.02 15.52 -6.31
C GLN A 70 -8.33 14.22 -5.87
N GLN A 71 -7.07 14.31 -5.43
CA GLN A 71 -6.29 13.18 -4.92
C GLN A 71 -6.69 12.76 -3.48
N GLY A 72 -7.32 13.66 -2.71
CA GLY A 72 -7.76 13.41 -1.33
C GLY A 72 -9.22 12.96 -1.22
N SER A 73 -10.00 13.11 -2.30
CA SER A 73 -11.33 12.52 -2.40
C SER A 73 -11.17 11.02 -2.70
N PRO A 74 -11.97 10.12 -2.11
CA PRO A 74 -11.97 8.72 -2.51
C PRO A 74 -12.45 8.66 -3.96
N LEU A 75 -11.51 8.70 -4.89
CA LEU A 75 -11.75 8.54 -6.32
C LEU A 75 -12.59 7.25 -6.50
N PRO A 76 -13.46 7.17 -7.52
CA PRO A 76 -14.24 5.96 -7.77
C PRO A 76 -13.36 4.70 -7.84
N PHE A 77 -12.11 4.84 -8.30
CA PHE A 77 -11.06 3.80 -8.24
C PHE A 77 -10.65 3.38 -6.82
N PHE A 78 -10.54 4.30 -5.88
CA PHE A 78 -10.18 4.03 -4.49
C PHE A 78 -11.32 3.34 -3.72
N ARG A 79 -12.57 3.71 -4.00
CA ARG A 79 -13.76 3.05 -3.41
C ARG A 79 -13.85 1.57 -3.79
N ALA A 80 -13.47 1.20 -5.01
CA ALA A 80 -13.52 -0.19 -5.47
C ALA A 80 -12.46 -1.10 -4.82
N GLN A 81 -11.31 -0.55 -4.39
CA GLN A 81 -10.18 -1.32 -3.85
C GLN A 81 -10.07 -1.28 -2.31
N CYS A 82 -10.66 -0.27 -1.66
CA CYS A 82 -10.73 -0.12 -0.20
C CYS A 82 -12.06 -0.57 0.43
N ALA A 83 -13.04 -0.99 -0.38
CA ALA A 83 -14.18 -1.74 0.16
C ALA A 83 -13.67 -3.06 0.75
N LEU A 84 -14.13 -3.34 1.96
CA LEU A 84 -13.79 -4.49 2.80
C LEU A 84 -13.98 -5.82 2.06
#